data_AF-A0A556QMI2-F1
#
_entry.id   AF-A0A556QMI2-F1
#
_cell.length_a   1.000
_cell.length_b   1.000
_cell.length_c   1.000
_cell.angle_alpha   90.00
_cell.angle_beta   90.00
_cell.angle_gamma   90.00
#
_symmetry.space_group_name_H-M   'P 1'
#
loop_
_entity.id
_entity.type
_entity.pdbx_description
1 polymer ?
#
loop_
_entity_poly.entity_id
_entity_poly.type
_entity_poly.pdbx_seq_one_letter_code
_entity_poly.pdbx_strand_id
1 'polypeptide(L)'
;MTFNSSKSALDPTARHIKYSAFSLVEVVVAVGIFALAIVGVIGLLAPTSKSIADVADSDAASRVITVIQSQLQQAGFTTVKASLGGTLFYASKDGSKVGLGSNPTLWTSNQEKFFEFTLVRNDTLSPAASDDAAGFLAFTVVLKWPAYVSSADGQGTAVVDNQKSVMVVPAAITR
;
A
#
# COMPACT_ATOMS: atom_id res chain seq x y z
N MET A 1 10.09 71.32 65.09
CA MET A 1 10.48 70.02 64.48
C MET A 1 10.06 68.93 65.44
N THR A 2 9.18 68.01 65.03
CA THR A 2 9.52 66.58 64.78
C THR A 2 8.31 65.93 64.09
N PHE A 3 8.58 65.23 62.99
CA PHE A 3 7.63 64.51 62.13
C PHE A 3 6.99 63.33 62.87
N ASN A 4 5.69 63.07 62.67
CA ASN A 4 5.12 61.75 62.94
C ASN A 4 4.62 61.10 61.65
N SER A 5 4.97 59.84 61.51
CA SER A 5 5.14 59.07 60.28
C SER A 5 3.82 58.59 59.66
N SER A 6 3.69 58.79 58.35
CA SER A 6 2.73 58.05 57.53
C SER A 6 3.22 56.61 57.36
N LYS A 7 2.57 55.64 58.01
CA LYS A 7 2.76 54.22 57.70
C LYS A 7 1.53 53.72 56.93
N SER A 8 1.66 53.67 55.61
CA SER A 8 0.67 53.13 54.67
C SER A 8 0.20 51.74 55.11
N ALA A 9 -1.11 51.58 55.21
CA ALA A 9 -1.79 50.31 55.32
C ALA A 9 -1.57 49.49 54.04
N LEU A 10 -0.74 48.46 54.13
CA LEU A 10 -0.76 47.35 53.17
C LEU A 10 -1.86 46.40 53.64
N ASP A 11 -2.98 46.38 52.92
CA ASP A 11 -4.03 45.40 53.08
C ASP A 11 -3.47 43.99 52.75
N PRO A 12 -3.43 43.06 53.72
CA PRO A 12 -2.97 41.70 53.50
C PRO A 12 -4.14 40.81 53.09
N THR A 13 -4.94 41.22 52.10
CA THR A 13 -5.80 40.29 51.36
C THR A 13 -4.97 39.44 50.40
N ALA A 14 -3.93 38.80 50.95
CA ALA A 14 -3.26 37.67 50.33
C ALA A 14 -4.29 36.55 50.25
N ARG A 15 -4.98 36.47 49.12
CA ARG A 15 -5.94 35.41 48.81
C ARG A 15 -5.18 34.08 48.89
N HIS A 16 -5.37 33.35 49.99
CA HIS A 16 -4.71 32.07 50.23
C HIS A 16 -5.24 31.07 49.20
N ILE A 17 -4.49 30.85 48.11
CA ILE A 17 -4.80 29.79 47.16
C ILE A 17 -4.57 28.47 47.92
N LYS A 18 -5.65 27.80 48.32
CA LYS A 18 -5.56 26.45 48.88
C LYS A 18 -5.13 25.51 47.77
N TYR A 19 -3.88 25.06 47.81
CA TYR A 19 -3.43 23.94 46.98
C TYR A 19 -4.05 22.66 47.56
N SER A 20 -5.13 22.17 46.94
CA SER A 20 -5.62 20.83 47.20
C SER A 20 -4.61 19.83 46.64
N ALA A 21 -3.99 19.04 47.52
CA ALA A 21 -3.17 17.91 47.09
C ALA A 21 -4.08 16.77 46.56
N PHE A 22 -3.57 16.01 45.60
CA PHE A 22 -4.26 14.84 45.04
C PHE A 22 -4.34 13.69 46.04
N SER A 23 -5.46 12.97 46.04
CA SER A 23 -5.60 11.74 46.83
C SER A 23 -4.85 10.58 46.16
N LEU A 24 -4.30 9.67 46.97
CA LEU A 24 -3.62 8.45 46.48
C LEU A 24 -4.52 7.66 45.52
N VAL A 25 -5.82 7.52 45.83
CA VAL A 25 -6.75 6.77 44.98
C VAL A 25 -6.97 7.46 43.63
N GLU A 26 -7.01 8.79 43.59
CA GLU A 26 -7.18 9.54 42.33
C GLU A 26 -5.97 9.35 41.42
N VAL A 27 -4.76 9.42 41.97
CA VAL A 27 -3.52 9.19 41.22
C VAL A 27 -3.46 7.76 40.69
N VAL A 28 -3.80 6.77 41.52
CA VAL A 28 -3.80 5.37 41.10
C VAL A 28 -4.81 5.12 39.98
N VAL A 29 -6.02 5.66 40.10
CA VAL A 29 -7.05 5.55 39.05
C VAL A 29 -6.59 6.25 37.76
N ALA A 30 -6.01 7.44 37.87
CA ALA A 30 -5.49 8.18 36.73
C ALA A 30 -4.39 7.40 36.00
N VAL A 31 -3.42 6.84 36.74
CA VAL A 31 -2.36 6.00 36.16
C VAL A 31 -2.92 4.73 35.53
N GLY A 32 -3.92 4.10 36.16
CA GLY A 32 -4.59 2.91 35.62
C GLY A 32 -5.29 3.18 34.28
N ILE A 33 -6.10 4.23 34.21
CA ILE A 33 -6.79 4.63 32.97
C ILE A 33 -5.78 5.06 31.90
N PHE A 34 -4.74 5.80 32.30
CA PHE A 34 -3.68 6.23 31.39
C PHE A 34 -2.92 5.04 30.77
N ALA A 35 -2.58 4.04 31.58
CA ALA A 35 -1.93 2.82 31.10
C ALA A 35 -2.81 2.08 30.08
N LEU A 36 -4.12 1.94 30.36
CA LEU A 36 -5.06 1.33 29.43
C LEU A 36 -5.17 2.10 28.10
N ALA A 37 -5.15 3.43 28.14
CA ALA A 37 -5.17 4.26 26.94
C ALA A 37 -3.93 4.05 26.06
N ILE A 38 -2.73 4.02 26.65
CA ILE A 38 -1.49 3.76 25.90
C ILE A 38 -1.49 2.38 25.26
N VAL A 39 -1.94 1.35 25.99
CA VAL A 39 -2.05 -0.01 25.45
C VAL A 39 -2.98 -0.02 24.23
N GLY A 40 -4.09 0.71 24.26
CA GLY A 40 -4.97 0.88 23.11
C GLY A 40 -4.28 1.53 21.91
N VAL A 41 -3.50 2.60 22.13
CA VAL A 41 -2.74 3.29 21.07
C VAL A 41 -1.68 2.38 20.46
N ILE A 42 -0.90 1.69 21.28
CA ILE A 42 0.12 0.73 20.81
C ILE A 42 -0.55 -0.42 20.05
N GLY A 43 -1.71 -0.88 20.52
CA GLY A 43 -2.50 -1.93 19.85
C GLY A 43 -2.94 -1.55 18.43
N LEU A 44 -3.11 -0.26 18.14
CA LEU A 44 -3.47 0.24 16.81
C LEU A 44 -2.29 0.40 15.86
N LEU A 45 -1.04 0.34 16.33
CA LEU A 45 0.13 0.58 15.49
C LEU A 45 0.25 -0.44 14.35
N ALA A 46 0.17 -1.74 14.67
CA ALA A 46 0.31 -2.81 13.69
C ALA A 46 -0.75 -2.75 12.56
N PRO A 47 -2.07 -2.67 12.86
CA PRO A 47 -3.08 -2.57 11.79
C PRO A 47 -2.94 -1.26 10.99
N THR A 48 -2.57 -0.14 11.63
CA THR A 48 -2.37 1.13 10.93
C THR A 48 -1.18 1.05 9.96
N SER A 49 -0.05 0.51 10.39
CA SER A 49 1.13 0.32 9.53
C SER A 49 0.81 -0.60 8.35
N LYS A 50 0.03 -1.66 8.57
CA LYS A 50 -0.43 -2.53 7.48
C LYS A 50 -1.29 -1.78 6.46
N SER A 51 -2.25 -0.97 6.92
CA SER A 51 -3.09 -0.18 6.01
C SER A 51 -2.27 0.78 5.15
N ILE A 52 -1.25 1.42 5.73
CA ILE A 52 -0.35 2.30 4.97
C ILE A 52 0.41 1.51 3.89
N ALA A 53 0.93 0.32 4.23
CA ALA A 53 1.61 -0.53 3.27
C ALA A 53 0.69 -1.00 2.14
N ASP A 54 -0.54 -1.43 2.46
CA ASP A 54 -1.52 -1.88 1.48
C ASP A 54 -1.92 -0.74 0.51
N VAL A 55 -2.07 0.50 1.03
CA VAL A 55 -2.33 1.69 0.21
C VAL A 55 -1.13 2.03 -0.69
N ALA A 56 0.09 1.98 -0.15
CA ALA A 56 1.30 2.23 -0.93
C ALA A 56 1.48 1.22 -2.06
N ASP A 57 1.15 -0.05 -1.81
CA ASP A 57 1.20 -1.12 -2.82
C ASP A 57 0.10 -0.93 -3.88
N SER A 58 -1.10 -0.48 -3.51
CA SER A 58 -2.17 -0.16 -4.45
C SER A 58 -1.84 1.05 -5.35
N ASP A 59 -1.19 2.06 -4.79
CA ASP A 59 -0.70 3.22 -5.54
C ASP A 59 0.44 2.82 -6.50
N ALA A 60 1.35 1.95 -6.06
CA ALA A 60 2.36 1.33 -6.92
C ALA A 60 1.73 0.53 -8.06
N ALA A 61 0.69 -0.27 -7.78
CA ALA A 61 -0.05 -1.02 -8.79
C ALA A 61 -0.62 -0.10 -9.90
N SER A 62 -1.14 1.07 -9.50
CA SER A 62 -1.71 2.07 -10.42
C SER A 62 -0.65 2.71 -11.35
N ARG A 63 0.58 2.87 -10.85
CA ARG A 63 1.71 3.28 -11.71
C ARG A 63 2.13 2.16 -12.65
N VAL A 64 2.28 0.95 -12.12
CA VAL A 64 2.71 -0.22 -12.89
C VAL A 64 1.75 -0.53 -14.03
N ILE A 65 0.43 -0.42 -13.83
CA ILE A 65 -0.52 -0.67 -14.91
C ILE A 65 -0.37 0.33 -16.06
N THR A 66 -0.02 1.58 -15.77
CA THR A 66 0.22 2.60 -16.80
C THR A 66 1.45 2.22 -17.64
N VAL A 67 2.51 1.71 -17.00
CA VAL A 67 3.70 1.20 -17.68
C VAL A 67 3.35 -0.03 -18.52
N ILE A 68 2.60 -1.00 -17.97
CA ILE A 68 2.17 -2.21 -18.68
C ILE A 68 1.36 -1.83 -19.91
N GLN A 69 0.38 -0.92 -19.80
CA GLN A 69 -0.43 -0.49 -20.94
C GLN A 69 0.42 0.14 -22.04
N SER A 70 1.35 1.03 -21.67
CA SER A 70 2.29 1.63 -22.63
C SER A 70 3.14 0.56 -23.33
N GLN A 71 3.65 -0.42 -22.60
CA GLN A 71 4.43 -1.52 -23.19
C GLN A 71 3.58 -2.42 -24.10
N LEU A 72 2.35 -2.74 -23.72
CA LEU A 72 1.44 -3.53 -24.55
C LEU A 72 1.11 -2.78 -25.85
N GLN A 73 0.89 -1.47 -25.78
CA GLN A 73 0.70 -0.63 -26.97
C GLN A 73 1.93 -0.64 -27.88
N GLN A 74 3.14 -0.52 -27.30
CA GLN A 74 4.40 -0.59 -28.05
C GLN A 74 4.67 -1.98 -28.65
N ALA A 75 4.31 -3.05 -27.93
CA ALA A 75 4.48 -4.42 -28.40
C ALA A 75 3.57 -4.76 -29.58
N GLY A 76 2.44 -4.06 -29.71
CA GLY A 76 1.54 -4.14 -30.85
C GLY A 76 0.64 -5.37 -30.85
N PHE A 77 -0.32 -5.36 -31.77
CA PHE A 77 -1.41 -6.34 -31.86
C PHE A 77 -0.93 -7.80 -31.88
N THR A 78 0.07 -8.12 -32.71
CA THR A 78 0.55 -9.50 -32.90
C THR A 78 1.13 -10.09 -31.61
N THR A 79 1.92 -9.30 -30.88
CA THR A 79 2.57 -9.73 -29.63
C THR A 79 1.55 -9.91 -28.52
N VAL A 80 0.61 -8.97 -28.41
CA VAL A 80 -0.48 -9.06 -27.42
C VAL A 80 -1.35 -10.27 -27.70
N LYS A 81 -1.71 -10.54 -28.96
CA LYS A 81 -2.47 -11.73 -29.37
C LYS A 81 -1.83 -13.02 -28.87
N ALA A 82 -0.52 -13.17 -29.09
CA ALA A 82 0.23 -14.34 -28.64
C ALA A 82 0.26 -14.51 -27.12
N SER A 83 0.03 -13.43 -26.37
CA SER A 83 0.09 -13.39 -24.91
C SER A 83 -1.26 -13.65 -24.22
N LEU A 84 -2.38 -13.60 -24.96
CA LEU A 84 -3.74 -13.81 -24.42
C LEU A 84 -4.04 -15.27 -24.04
N GLY A 85 -3.11 -16.19 -24.26
CA GLY A 85 -3.25 -17.64 -24.01
C GLY A 85 -2.83 -18.10 -22.61
N GLY A 86 -2.83 -17.21 -21.61
CA GLY A 86 -2.43 -17.54 -20.23
C GLY A 86 -0.94 -17.31 -19.92
N THR A 87 -0.26 -16.47 -20.72
CA THR A 87 1.11 -16.08 -20.43
C THR A 87 1.17 -15.28 -19.13
N LEU A 88 2.04 -15.73 -18.21
CA LEU A 88 2.28 -15.08 -16.93
C LEU A 88 3.46 -14.12 -17.02
N PHE A 89 3.19 -12.85 -16.73
CA PHE A 89 4.17 -11.79 -16.69
C PHE A 89 4.37 -11.29 -15.27
N TYR A 90 5.48 -10.62 -15.05
CA TYR A 90 5.82 -10.02 -13.77
C TYR A 90 6.26 -8.57 -13.96
N ALA A 91 6.12 -7.79 -12.91
CA ALA A 91 6.65 -6.43 -12.82
C ALA A 91 7.31 -6.18 -11.46
N SER A 92 8.33 -5.32 -11.46
CA SER A 92 8.95 -4.83 -10.24
C SER A 92 8.04 -3.85 -9.50
N LYS A 93 8.28 -3.66 -8.20
CA LYS A 93 7.42 -2.80 -7.34
C LYS A 93 7.34 -1.34 -7.82
N ASP A 94 8.39 -0.86 -8.46
CA ASP A 94 8.51 0.48 -9.04
C ASP A 94 8.08 0.54 -10.52
N GLY A 95 7.83 -0.61 -11.17
CA GLY A 95 7.48 -0.71 -12.59
C GLY A 95 8.64 -0.52 -13.56
N SER A 96 9.88 -0.43 -13.08
CA SER A 96 11.07 -0.27 -13.96
C SER A 96 11.36 -1.52 -14.79
N LYS A 97 10.98 -2.70 -14.29
CA LYS A 97 11.10 -3.98 -14.98
C LYS A 97 9.73 -4.59 -15.18
N VAL A 98 9.44 -5.02 -16.40
CA VAL A 98 8.20 -5.70 -16.76
C VAL A 98 8.54 -6.76 -17.82
N GLY A 99 8.04 -7.98 -17.66
CA GLY A 99 8.27 -9.03 -18.65
C GLY A 99 8.03 -10.44 -18.13
N LEU A 100 8.43 -11.43 -18.93
CA LEU A 100 8.28 -12.85 -18.60
C LEU A 100 9.11 -13.21 -17.36
N GLY A 101 8.54 -14.00 -16.46
CA GLY A 101 9.23 -14.43 -15.23
C GLY A 101 10.44 -15.33 -15.48
N SER A 102 10.48 -15.99 -16.64
CA SER A 102 11.59 -16.83 -17.07
C SER A 102 12.76 -16.07 -17.69
N ASN A 103 12.67 -14.73 -17.85
CA ASN A 103 13.72 -13.95 -18.49
C ASN A 103 14.89 -13.67 -17.52
N PRO A 104 16.05 -14.32 -17.67
CA PRO A 104 17.17 -14.17 -16.75
C PRO A 104 17.93 -12.84 -16.93
N THR A 105 17.69 -12.10 -18.03
CA THR A 105 18.31 -10.78 -18.23
C THR A 105 17.54 -9.68 -17.53
N LEU A 106 16.25 -9.89 -17.26
CA LEU A 106 15.41 -8.95 -16.51
C LEU A 106 15.47 -9.22 -15.00
N TRP A 107 15.35 -10.50 -14.62
CA TRP A 107 15.21 -10.90 -13.22
C TRP A 107 16.46 -11.56 -12.69
N THR A 108 17.06 -10.97 -11.66
CA THR A 108 18.23 -11.57 -10.99
C THR A 108 17.84 -12.42 -9.78
N SER A 109 16.67 -12.14 -9.19
CA SER A 109 16.06 -12.86 -8.07
C SER A 109 14.54 -12.81 -8.20
N ASN A 110 13.80 -13.76 -7.61
CA ASN A 110 12.34 -13.67 -7.60
C ASN A 110 11.83 -12.56 -6.66
N GLN A 111 12.65 -12.06 -5.74
CA GLN A 111 12.27 -10.91 -4.90
C GLN A 111 12.02 -9.63 -5.70
N GLU A 112 12.61 -9.52 -6.89
CA GLU A 112 12.36 -8.40 -7.80
C GLU A 112 10.97 -8.47 -8.44
N LYS A 113 10.35 -9.66 -8.48
CA LYS A 113 9.04 -9.92 -9.08
C LYS A 113 7.97 -9.65 -8.04
N PHE A 114 7.54 -8.39 -7.92
CA PHE A 114 6.57 -8.01 -6.90
C PHE A 114 5.13 -8.16 -7.38
N PHE A 115 4.85 -7.75 -8.61
CA PHE A 115 3.54 -7.92 -9.24
C PHE A 115 3.59 -9.08 -10.22
N GLU A 116 2.50 -9.85 -10.28
CA GLU A 116 2.24 -10.76 -11.38
C GLU A 116 1.04 -10.24 -12.18
N PHE A 117 1.02 -10.47 -13.50
CA PHE A 117 -0.15 -10.20 -14.29
C PHE A 117 -0.34 -11.17 -15.44
N THR A 118 -1.60 -11.31 -15.82
CA THR A 118 -2.02 -12.08 -17.00
C THR A 118 -2.94 -11.23 -17.84
N LEU A 119 -2.98 -11.55 -19.13
CA LEU A 119 -3.91 -10.96 -20.08
C LEU A 119 -5.03 -11.96 -20.32
N VAL A 120 -6.24 -11.62 -19.87
CA VAL A 120 -7.42 -12.47 -20.01
C VAL A 120 -8.24 -11.93 -21.17
N ARG A 121 -8.38 -12.74 -22.23
CA ARG A 121 -9.21 -12.40 -23.39
C ARG A 121 -10.66 -12.18 -22.96
N ASN A 122 -11.32 -11.22 -23.59
CA ASN A 122 -12.77 -11.13 -23.56
C ASN A 122 -13.35 -11.87 -24.77
N ASP A 123 -13.67 -13.15 -24.62
CA ASP A 123 -14.17 -13.98 -25.72
C ASP A 123 -15.55 -13.55 -26.25
N THR A 124 -16.30 -12.74 -25.50
CA THR A 124 -17.58 -12.20 -25.98
C THR A 124 -17.38 -11.06 -26.99
N LEU A 125 -16.36 -10.22 -26.78
CA LEU A 125 -16.07 -9.06 -27.64
C LEU A 125 -15.01 -9.34 -28.71
N SER A 126 -14.07 -10.25 -28.43
CA SER A 126 -12.97 -10.60 -29.32
C SER A 126 -12.69 -12.10 -29.26
N PRO A 127 -13.58 -12.94 -29.84
CA PRO A 127 -13.37 -14.38 -29.89
C PRO A 127 -12.10 -14.73 -30.66
N ALA A 128 -11.32 -15.70 -30.15
CA ALA A 128 -10.07 -16.12 -30.79
C ALA A 128 -10.23 -16.61 -32.25
N ALA A 129 -11.39 -17.20 -32.58
CA ALA A 129 -11.70 -17.67 -33.93
C ALA A 129 -11.77 -16.54 -34.98
N SER A 130 -11.93 -15.28 -34.54
CA SER A 130 -12.10 -14.12 -35.42
C SER A 130 -10.82 -13.26 -35.51
N ASP A 131 -9.73 -13.66 -34.87
CA ASP A 131 -8.51 -12.83 -34.72
C ASP A 131 -7.91 -12.37 -36.06
N ASP A 132 -7.98 -13.20 -37.09
CA ASP A 132 -7.39 -12.88 -38.39
C ASP A 132 -8.14 -11.77 -39.13
N ALA A 133 -9.43 -11.61 -38.86
CA ALA A 133 -10.28 -10.55 -39.40
C ALA A 133 -10.54 -9.40 -38.40
N ALA A 134 -10.12 -9.55 -37.15
CA ALA A 134 -10.39 -8.57 -36.10
C ALA A 134 -9.57 -7.28 -36.29
N GLY A 135 -10.25 -6.13 -36.12
CA GLY A 135 -9.61 -4.81 -36.08
C GLY A 135 -9.09 -4.42 -34.68
N PHE A 136 -9.50 -5.14 -33.64
CA PHE A 136 -9.06 -4.95 -32.26
C PHE A 136 -9.13 -6.26 -31.47
N LEU A 137 -8.41 -6.31 -30.35
CA LEU A 137 -8.53 -7.35 -29.33
C LEU A 137 -8.91 -6.71 -28.01
N ALA A 138 -10.06 -7.10 -27.46
CA ALA A 138 -10.49 -6.75 -26.11
C ALA A 138 -10.01 -7.80 -25.10
N PHE A 139 -9.40 -7.32 -24.02
CA PHE A 139 -8.89 -8.16 -22.96
C PHE A 139 -8.90 -7.41 -21.63
N THR A 140 -8.56 -8.11 -20.56
CA THR A 140 -8.45 -7.55 -19.23
C THR A 140 -7.06 -7.86 -18.70
N VAL A 141 -6.37 -6.85 -18.20
CA VAL A 141 -5.13 -7.03 -17.45
C VAL A 141 -5.51 -7.33 -16.02
N VAL A 142 -5.19 -8.53 -15.54
CA VAL A 142 -5.38 -8.93 -14.15
C VAL A 142 -4.03 -8.88 -13.47
N LEU A 143 -3.82 -7.87 -12.62
CA LEU A 143 -2.60 -7.65 -11.84
C LEU A 143 -2.83 -8.11 -10.40
N LYS A 144 -1.90 -8.89 -9.84
CA LYS A 144 -1.97 -9.39 -8.46
C LYS A 144 -0.67 -9.13 -7.71
N TRP A 145 -0.77 -8.97 -6.38
CA TRP A 145 0.38 -8.79 -5.51
C TRP A 145 0.13 -9.26 -4.06
N PRO A 146 1.20 -9.52 -3.30
CA PRO A 146 2.58 -9.72 -3.77
C PRO A 146 2.74 -11.07 -4.48
N ALA A 147 3.51 -11.13 -5.56
CA ALA A 147 3.80 -12.38 -6.27
C ALA A 147 4.82 -13.25 -5.52
N TYR A 148 5.83 -12.62 -4.92
CA TYR A 148 6.81 -13.26 -4.07
C TYR A 148 6.96 -12.49 -2.75
N VAL A 149 7.20 -13.21 -1.67
CA VAL A 149 7.59 -12.65 -0.36
C VAL A 149 9.05 -12.96 -0.08
N SER A 150 9.73 -12.09 0.66
CA SER A 150 11.12 -12.31 1.05
C SER A 150 11.29 -13.64 1.80
N SER A 151 12.34 -14.38 1.44
CA SER A 151 12.72 -15.65 2.05
C SER A 151 14.19 -15.58 2.48
N ALA A 152 14.58 -16.41 3.46
CA ALA A 152 15.92 -16.43 4.04
C ALA A 152 17.01 -16.79 3.02
N ASP A 153 16.63 -17.45 1.92
CA ASP A 153 17.50 -17.81 0.80
C ASP A 153 17.81 -16.64 -0.17
N GLY A 154 17.22 -15.46 0.04
CA GLY A 154 17.41 -14.30 -0.84
C GLY A 154 16.70 -14.41 -2.20
N GLN A 155 16.03 -15.53 -2.48
CA GLN A 155 15.33 -15.76 -3.74
C GLN A 155 13.85 -15.45 -3.66
N GLY A 156 13.26 -15.53 -2.47
CA GLY A 156 11.86 -15.21 -2.25
C GLY A 156 10.92 -16.37 -2.57
N THR A 157 9.86 -16.49 -1.78
CA THR A 157 8.88 -17.58 -1.88
C THR A 157 7.66 -17.11 -2.64
N ALA A 158 7.22 -17.88 -3.64
CA ALA A 158 6.02 -17.58 -4.41
C ALA A 158 4.78 -17.59 -3.50
N VAL A 159 3.91 -16.59 -3.67
CA VAL A 159 2.61 -16.53 -3.00
C VAL A 159 1.58 -17.09 -3.96
N VAL A 160 1.17 -18.34 -3.75
CA VAL A 160 0.26 -19.04 -4.69
C VAL A 160 -1.20 -18.97 -4.22
N ASP A 161 -1.45 -19.14 -2.92
CA ASP A 161 -2.81 -19.29 -2.37
C ASP A 161 -3.32 -18.09 -1.56
N ASN A 162 -2.50 -17.06 -1.35
CA ASN A 162 -2.81 -15.94 -0.46
C ASN A 162 -2.59 -14.55 -1.11
N GLN A 163 -2.59 -14.49 -2.44
CA GLN A 163 -2.62 -13.21 -3.16
C GLN A 163 -4.01 -12.60 -2.99
N LYS A 164 -4.17 -11.74 -1.97
CA LYS A 164 -5.44 -11.10 -1.63
C LYS A 164 -5.73 -9.82 -2.42
N SER A 165 -4.70 -9.24 -3.04
CA SER A 165 -4.82 -7.95 -3.70
C SER A 165 -4.77 -8.12 -5.21
N VAL A 166 -5.85 -7.69 -5.87
CA VAL A 166 -6.05 -7.83 -7.30
C VAL A 166 -6.56 -6.51 -7.87
N MET A 167 -5.95 -6.07 -8.97
CA MET A 167 -6.44 -4.96 -9.78
C MET A 167 -6.77 -5.49 -11.18
N VAL A 168 -7.97 -5.15 -11.65
CA VAL A 168 -8.53 -5.64 -12.91
C VAL A 168 -8.79 -4.45 -13.80
N VAL A 169 -8.12 -4.39 -14.96
CA VAL A 169 -8.20 -3.24 -15.87
C VAL A 169 -8.60 -3.71 -17.26
N PRO A 170 -9.81 -3.37 -17.74
CA PRO A 170 -10.21 -3.60 -19.12
C PRO A 170 -9.32 -2.82 -20.08
N ALA A 171 -8.93 -3.45 -21.18
CA ALA A 171 -8.09 -2.85 -22.20
C ALA A 171 -8.48 -3.38 -23.59
N ALA A 172 -8.09 -2.63 -24.62
CA ALA A 172 -8.16 -3.09 -25.99
C ALA A 172 -6.92 -2.62 -26.74
N ILE A 173 -6.49 -3.42 -27.71
CA ILE A 173 -5.44 -3.03 -28.66
C ILE A 173 -5.99 -3.13 -30.07
N THR A 174 -5.75 -2.10 -30.88
CA THR A 174 -6.11 -2.09 -32.29
C THR A 174 -5.02 -2.73 -33.12
N ARG A 175 -5.39 -3.22 -34.30
CA ARG A 175 -4.45 -3.79 -35.26
C ARG A 175 -3.48 -2.76 -35.82
#